data_AF-A0A5C6SKL2-F1
#
_entry.id   AF-A0A5C6SKL2-F1
#
_cell.length_a   1.000
_cell.length_b   1.000
_cell.length_c   1.000
_cell.angle_alpha   90.00
_cell.angle_beta   90.00
_cell.angle_gamma   90.00
#
_symmetry.space_group_name_H-M   'P 1'
#
loop_
_entity.id
_entity.type
_entity.pdbx_description
1 polymer ?
#
loop_
_entity_poly.entity_id
_entity_poly.type
_entity_poly.pdbx_seq_one_letter_code
_entity_poly.pdbx_strand_id
1 'polypeptide(L)'
;MSTVAEQQGIRRRFPRQYPGLESDIQPVPVSSRYTPPLKNIELLEVAHIFSRLECRILQGSAQVLQNRTLDEDQREPDEQQRLIRLEKAGRDLLDVHAGKYQFSVGYLKDRELLREWGFAAAVHRELLRQDSTSNDETNYQIATASAKGLEKLASSLPAALKLAAEKGSLDVLTRNAIGDKYLFLDAIINLLHEHLSTNRQLPTWESISENLRELSSKASVSKAITTDQNIGSKAFSIILWATFFITVFCSGPMLAYAWNFSDRKPGLWAEEDFFFLLQGCILQVFSLCVSALSLMRGRTVPVAAWLLPSGFAVVLTICSPFFYCFISKWWSSFVVSMAASVQAFLVLQIALYNM
;
A
#
# COMPACT_ATOMS: atom_id res chain seq x y z
N MET A 1 -60.29 5.60 9.77
CA MET A 1 -60.28 5.62 8.29
C MET A 1 -59.15 6.56 7.84
N SER A 2 -58.16 5.98 7.15
CA SER A 2 -57.03 6.52 6.37
C SER A 2 -56.77 8.04 6.39
N THR A 3 -55.73 8.56 7.03
CA THR A 3 -54.34 8.76 6.51
C THR A 3 -54.27 9.31 5.08
N VAL A 4 -53.91 10.60 4.96
CA VAL A 4 -53.36 11.21 3.75
C VAL A 4 -51.89 11.48 4.02
N ALA A 5 -51.04 10.84 3.21
CA ALA A 5 -49.60 10.87 3.29
C ALA A 5 -49.04 12.22 2.84
N GLU A 6 -48.31 12.88 3.74
CA GLU A 6 -47.50 14.04 3.43
C GLU A 6 -46.19 13.54 2.78
N GLN A 7 -46.18 13.47 1.45
CA GLN A 7 -44.99 13.16 0.66
C GLN A 7 -43.98 14.31 0.80
N GLN A 8 -43.00 14.15 1.70
CA GLN A 8 -41.77 14.92 1.68
C GLN A 8 -41.04 14.67 0.35
N GLY A 9 -41.18 15.63 -0.56
CA GLY A 9 -40.49 15.64 -1.85
C GLY A 9 -38.98 15.79 -1.66
N ILE A 10 -38.27 14.66 -1.61
CA ILE A 10 -36.83 14.63 -1.86
C ILE A 10 -36.63 15.02 -3.33
N ARG A 11 -36.43 16.33 -3.61
CA ARG A 11 -35.98 16.81 -4.92
C ARG A 11 -34.62 16.17 -5.22
N ARG A 12 -34.61 15.08 -5.98
CA ARG A 12 -33.40 14.56 -6.65
C ARG A 12 -32.94 15.64 -7.66
N ARG A 13 -32.04 16.54 -7.27
CA ARG A 13 -31.40 17.47 -8.21
C ARG A 13 -30.41 16.67 -9.06
N PHE A 14 -30.56 16.78 -10.39
CA PHE A 14 -29.63 16.21 -11.36
C PHE A 14 -28.22 16.81 -11.18
N PRO A 15 -27.15 16.03 -11.44
CA PRO A 15 -25.78 16.56 -11.38
C PRO A 15 -25.60 17.69 -12.41
N ARG A 16 -25.14 18.85 -11.95
CA ARG A 16 -24.85 20.00 -12.80
C ARG A 16 -23.52 19.78 -13.54
N GLN A 17 -23.47 20.21 -14.81
CA GLN A 17 -22.25 20.19 -15.61
C GLN A 17 -21.62 21.59 -15.54
N TYR A 18 -20.33 21.67 -15.17
CA TYR A 18 -19.57 22.91 -15.10
C TYR A 18 -18.53 22.95 -16.23
N PRO A 19 -18.91 23.36 -17.44
CA PRO A 19 -17.98 23.41 -18.57
C PRO A 19 -16.86 24.44 -18.29
N GLY A 20 -15.61 23.99 -18.28
CA GLY A 20 -14.41 24.85 -18.21
C GLY A 20 -13.59 24.82 -16.92
N LEU A 21 -14.16 24.42 -15.77
CA LEU A 21 -13.43 24.33 -14.48
C LEU A 21 -13.04 22.88 -14.08
N GLU A 22 -13.56 21.86 -14.76
CA GLU A 22 -13.33 20.45 -14.42
C GLU A 22 -11.94 19.91 -14.84
N SER A 23 -11.22 20.63 -15.72
CA SER A 23 -10.00 20.16 -16.40
C SER A 23 -8.77 20.07 -15.49
N ASP A 24 -8.66 20.90 -14.44
CA ASP A 24 -7.52 20.92 -13.50
C ASP A 24 -7.75 20.12 -12.22
N ILE A 25 -8.94 19.52 -12.05
CA ILE A 25 -9.25 18.74 -10.85
C ILE A 25 -8.73 17.32 -11.06
N GLN A 26 -7.60 16.99 -10.42
CA GLN A 26 -7.08 15.62 -10.37
C GLN A 26 -8.20 14.64 -9.99
N PRO A 27 -8.41 13.57 -10.78
CA PRO A 27 -9.45 12.60 -10.50
C PRO A 27 -9.13 11.88 -9.19
N VAL A 28 -10.11 11.82 -8.29
CA VAL A 28 -9.96 11.07 -7.05
C VAL A 28 -9.81 9.58 -7.43
N PRO A 29 -8.79 8.85 -6.92
CA PRO A 29 -8.51 7.47 -7.28
C PRO A 29 -9.52 6.50 -6.64
N VAL A 30 -10.81 6.79 -6.72
CA VAL A 30 -11.90 5.92 -6.24
C VAL A 30 -12.12 4.76 -7.20
N SER A 31 -12.03 5.02 -8.50
CA SER A 31 -12.41 4.08 -9.56
C SER A 31 -11.23 3.37 -10.18
N SER A 32 -11.47 2.13 -10.62
CA SER A 32 -10.54 1.32 -11.40
C SER A 32 -10.27 1.87 -12.81
N ARG A 33 -10.77 3.08 -13.14
CA ARG A 33 -10.56 3.75 -14.42
C ARG A 33 -9.12 4.19 -14.61
N TYR A 34 -8.45 4.56 -13.51
CA TYR A 34 -7.10 5.11 -13.53
C TYR A 34 -6.06 4.22 -12.84
N THR A 35 -6.51 3.19 -12.11
CA THR A 35 -5.68 2.29 -11.29
C THR A 35 -6.28 0.87 -11.27
N PRO A 36 -5.48 -0.17 -10.98
CA PRO A 36 -5.98 -1.55 -10.93
C PRO A 36 -7.12 -1.73 -9.94
N PRO A 37 -8.05 -2.68 -10.19
CA PRO A 37 -9.19 -2.92 -9.29
C PRO A 37 -8.78 -3.65 -8.01
N LEU A 38 -9.44 -3.31 -6.91
CA LEU A 38 -9.35 -3.98 -5.62
C LEU A 38 -10.03 -5.35 -5.70
N LYS A 39 -9.22 -6.41 -5.64
CA LYS A 39 -9.70 -7.81 -5.71
C LYS A 39 -9.84 -8.49 -4.34
N ASN A 40 -9.28 -7.90 -3.30
CA ASN A 40 -9.32 -8.47 -1.95
C ASN A 40 -10.73 -8.31 -1.36
N ILE A 41 -11.40 -9.43 -1.09
CA ILE A 41 -12.82 -9.45 -0.70
C ILE A 41 -13.02 -8.77 0.67
N GLU A 42 -12.11 -9.01 1.61
CA GLU A 42 -12.19 -8.42 2.94
C GLU A 42 -12.02 -6.89 2.91
N LEU A 43 -11.10 -6.40 2.07
CA LEU A 43 -10.94 -4.96 1.86
C LEU A 43 -12.09 -4.35 1.04
N LEU A 44 -12.75 -5.13 0.19
CA LEU A 44 -13.89 -4.67 -0.60
C LEU A 44 -15.07 -4.31 0.31
N GLU A 45 -15.33 -5.11 1.34
CA GLU A 45 -16.38 -4.81 2.33
C GLU A 45 -16.08 -3.49 3.07
N VAL A 46 -14.83 -3.30 3.51
CA VAL A 46 -14.37 -2.06 4.13
C VAL A 46 -14.52 -0.87 3.17
N ALA A 47 -14.17 -1.03 1.89
CA ALA A 47 -14.33 -0.01 0.86
C ALA A 47 -15.80 0.36 0.61
N HIS A 48 -16.71 -0.62 0.61
CA HIS A 48 -18.14 -0.36 0.48
C HIS A 48 -18.70 0.46 1.66
N ILE A 49 -18.24 0.19 2.89
CA ILE A 49 -18.68 0.97 4.06
C ILE A 49 -18.14 2.40 3.97
N PHE A 50 -16.83 2.56 3.73
CA PHE A 50 -16.22 3.89 3.61
C PHE A 50 -16.82 4.72 2.48
N SER A 51 -17.09 4.12 1.33
CA SER A 51 -17.68 4.86 0.20
C SER A 51 -19.09 5.37 0.49
N ARG A 52 -19.89 4.64 1.28
CA ARG A 52 -21.20 5.13 1.74
C ARG A 52 -21.07 6.28 2.73
N LEU A 53 -20.11 6.19 3.65
CA LEU A 53 -19.79 7.27 4.59
C LEU A 53 -19.34 8.52 3.82
N GLU A 54 -18.40 8.37 2.89
CA GLU A 54 -17.87 9.45 2.05
C GLU A 54 -18.98 10.09 1.22
N CYS A 55 -19.84 9.31 0.56
CA CYS A 55 -21.01 9.86 -0.15
C CYS A 55 -21.87 10.75 0.75
N ARG A 56 -22.14 10.31 1.99
CA ARG A 56 -22.99 11.07 2.91
C ARG A 56 -22.32 12.36 3.38
N ILE A 57 -21.02 12.31 3.68
CA ILE A 57 -20.19 13.44 4.08
C ILE A 57 -20.10 14.50 2.99
N LEU A 58 -19.81 14.06 1.76
CA LEU A 58 -19.69 14.95 0.60
C LEU A 58 -21.03 15.61 0.27
N GLN A 59 -22.13 14.85 0.30
CA GLN A 59 -23.48 15.38 0.08
C GLN A 59 -23.89 16.41 1.13
N GLY A 60 -23.67 16.13 2.42
CA GLY A 60 -23.99 17.06 3.49
C GLY A 60 -23.19 18.36 3.38
N SER A 61 -21.89 18.25 3.10
CA SER A 61 -21.00 19.39 2.94
C SER A 61 -21.36 20.25 1.73
N ALA A 62 -21.69 19.61 0.60
CA ALA A 62 -22.15 20.31 -0.60
C ALA A 62 -23.48 21.04 -0.36
N GLN A 63 -24.43 20.44 0.35
CA GLN A 63 -25.71 21.07 0.69
C GLN A 63 -25.53 22.31 1.57
N VAL A 64 -24.66 22.24 2.58
CA VAL A 64 -24.37 23.40 3.44
C VAL A 64 -23.71 24.53 2.64
N LEU A 65 -22.72 24.22 1.79
CA LEU A 65 -22.08 25.21 0.92
C LEU A 65 -23.09 25.86 -0.03
N GLN A 66 -23.98 25.07 -0.63
CA GLN A 66 -25.03 25.57 -1.52
C GLN A 66 -26.02 26.48 -0.79
N ASN A 67 -26.37 26.18 0.46
CA ASN A 67 -27.32 26.98 1.24
C ASN A 67 -26.71 28.30 1.73
N ARG A 68 -25.40 28.35 1.98
CA ARG A 68 -24.69 29.57 2.41
C ARG A 68 -24.56 30.62 1.30
N THR A 69 -24.72 30.22 0.05
CA THR A 69 -24.55 31.09 -1.13
C THR A 69 -25.89 31.24 -1.83
N LEU A 70 -26.57 32.36 -1.54
CA LEU A 70 -27.91 32.67 -2.05
C LEU A 70 -27.95 32.94 -3.57
N ASP A 71 -26.82 33.29 -4.19
CA ASP A 71 -26.70 33.53 -5.64
C ASP A 71 -25.37 32.97 -6.21
N GLU A 72 -25.42 32.32 -7.38
CA GLU A 72 -24.24 31.71 -8.05
C GLU A 72 -23.19 32.76 -8.43
N ASP A 73 -23.62 33.99 -8.72
CA ASP A 73 -22.76 35.10 -9.14
C ASP A 73 -22.02 35.78 -7.97
N GLN A 74 -22.40 35.50 -6.72
CA GLN A 74 -21.76 36.07 -5.52
C GLN A 74 -20.80 35.10 -4.82
N ARG A 75 -20.64 33.88 -5.34
CA ARG A 75 -19.79 32.86 -4.69
C ARG A 75 -18.32 33.14 -4.93
N GLU A 76 -17.52 33.12 -3.87
CA GLU A 76 -16.07 33.24 -3.99
C GLU A 76 -15.51 32.12 -4.88
N PRO A 77 -14.49 32.41 -5.73
CA PRO A 77 -13.92 31.42 -6.65
C PRO A 77 -13.45 30.13 -5.95
N ASP A 78 -12.92 30.27 -4.73
CA ASP A 78 -12.41 29.15 -3.93
C ASP A 78 -13.52 28.22 -3.42
N GLU A 79 -14.67 28.78 -3.01
CA GLU A 79 -15.84 28.01 -2.60
C GLU A 79 -16.48 27.29 -3.78
N GLN A 80 -16.56 27.95 -4.93
CA GLN A 80 -17.06 27.36 -6.17
C GLN A 80 -16.19 26.18 -6.61
N GLN A 81 -14.86 26.35 -6.62
CA GLN A 81 -13.93 25.26 -6.96
C GLN A 81 -13.99 24.10 -5.97
N ARG A 82 -14.31 24.37 -4.70
CA ARG A 82 -14.50 23.33 -3.69
C ARG A 82 -15.81 22.57 -3.88
N LEU A 83 -16.91 23.26 -4.19
CA LEU A 83 -18.19 22.60 -4.49
C LEU A 83 -18.04 21.65 -5.70
N ILE A 84 -17.40 22.10 -6.78
CA ILE A 84 -17.16 21.27 -7.97
C ILE A 84 -16.36 20.01 -7.60
N ARG A 85 -15.35 20.14 -6.73
CA ARG A 85 -14.57 18.99 -6.23
C ARG A 85 -15.41 18.00 -5.44
N LEU A 86 -16.23 18.48 -4.51
CA LEU A 86 -17.14 17.64 -3.71
C LEU A 86 -18.14 16.89 -4.59
N GLU A 87 -18.74 17.59 -5.56
CA GLU A 87 -19.71 17.00 -6.48
C GLU A 87 -19.06 16.00 -7.44
N LYS A 88 -17.84 16.28 -7.93
CA LYS A 88 -17.07 15.34 -8.76
C LYS A 88 -16.72 14.06 -7.99
N ALA A 89 -16.18 14.19 -6.78
CA ALA A 89 -15.87 13.04 -5.92
C ALA A 89 -17.13 12.22 -5.59
N GLY A 90 -18.26 12.88 -5.31
CA GLY A 90 -19.54 12.23 -5.08
C GLY A 90 -20.03 11.46 -6.31
N ARG A 91 -19.88 12.02 -7.52
CA ARG A 91 -20.22 11.34 -8.79
C ARG A 91 -19.36 10.10 -9.02
N ASP A 92 -18.05 10.20 -8.80
CA ASP A 92 -17.13 9.07 -8.97
C ASP A 92 -17.48 7.90 -8.02
N LEU A 93 -17.84 8.20 -6.77
CA LEU A 93 -18.31 7.19 -5.81
C LEU A 93 -19.64 6.55 -6.23
N LEU A 94 -20.59 7.36 -6.73
CA LEU A 94 -21.87 6.86 -7.22
C LEU A 94 -21.72 5.97 -8.45
N ASP A 95 -20.81 6.29 -9.36
CA ASP A 95 -20.51 5.43 -10.53
C ASP A 95 -19.94 4.07 -10.09
N VAL A 96 -19.11 4.03 -9.04
CA VAL A 96 -18.64 2.75 -8.44
C VAL A 96 -19.80 2.00 -7.78
N HIS A 97 -20.68 2.68 -7.03
CA HIS A 97 -21.87 2.06 -6.43
C HIS A 97 -22.86 1.51 -7.47
N ALA A 98 -22.97 2.19 -8.62
CA ALA A 98 -23.80 1.75 -9.74
C ALA A 98 -23.18 0.59 -10.52
N GLY A 99 -21.96 0.16 -10.18
CA GLY A 99 -21.27 -0.94 -10.84
C GLY A 99 -20.66 -0.58 -12.20
N LYS A 100 -20.60 0.71 -12.58
CA LYS A 100 -19.89 1.14 -13.80
C LYS A 100 -18.38 0.90 -13.69
N TYR A 101 -17.83 1.06 -12.49
CA TYR A 101 -16.41 0.85 -12.21
C TYR A 101 -16.25 0.05 -10.92
N GLN A 102 -15.09 -0.58 -10.74
CA GLN A 102 -14.72 -1.24 -9.49
C GLN A 102 -13.93 -0.28 -8.60
N PHE A 103 -13.86 -0.54 -7.29
CA PHE A 103 -12.93 0.18 -6.42
C PHE A 103 -11.50 -0.01 -6.89
N SER A 104 -10.70 1.04 -6.85
CA SER A 104 -9.27 0.91 -7.07
C SER A 104 -8.54 0.26 -5.90
N VAL A 105 -7.36 -0.31 -6.14
CA VAL A 105 -6.44 -0.76 -5.08
C VAL A 105 -5.98 0.42 -4.19
N GLY A 106 -5.93 1.64 -4.75
CA GLY A 106 -5.50 2.85 -4.06
C GLY A 106 -6.55 3.42 -3.10
N TYR A 107 -7.84 3.16 -3.34
CA TYR A 107 -8.95 3.85 -2.67
C TYR A 107 -8.88 3.87 -1.12
N LEU A 108 -8.52 2.75 -0.51
CA LEU A 108 -8.37 2.64 0.96
C LEU A 108 -7.01 3.09 1.49
N LYS A 109 -6.02 3.26 0.61
CA LYS A 109 -4.64 3.68 0.95
C LYS A 109 -4.44 5.18 0.75
N ASP A 110 -5.17 5.75 -0.19
CA ASP A 110 -4.99 7.12 -0.61
C ASP A 110 -5.62 8.09 0.40
N ARG A 111 -4.87 9.17 0.62
CA ARG A 111 -5.20 10.24 1.56
C ARG A 111 -5.84 11.45 0.87
N GLU A 112 -6.11 11.37 -0.43
CA GLU A 112 -6.59 12.51 -1.21
C GLU A 112 -7.93 13.05 -0.71
N LEU A 113 -8.86 12.16 -0.35
CA LEU A 113 -10.15 12.56 0.20
C LEU A 113 -10.08 13.09 1.63
N LEU A 114 -8.96 12.91 2.36
CA LEU A 114 -8.86 13.39 3.75
C LEU A 114 -9.08 14.91 3.87
N ARG A 115 -8.74 15.67 2.84
CA ARG A 115 -9.01 17.12 2.80
C ARG A 115 -10.51 17.41 2.88
N GLU A 116 -11.32 16.63 2.18
CA GLU A 116 -12.77 16.79 2.17
C GLU A 116 -13.40 16.27 3.48
N TRP A 117 -12.84 15.21 4.07
CA TRP A 117 -13.20 14.76 5.42
C TRP A 117 -12.95 15.84 6.47
N GLY A 118 -11.79 16.50 6.41
CA GLY A 118 -11.44 17.59 7.32
C GLY A 118 -12.36 18.80 7.17
N PHE A 119 -12.71 19.15 5.94
CA PHE A 119 -13.69 20.21 5.67
C PHE A 119 -15.06 19.87 6.25
N ALA A 120 -15.57 18.67 5.98
CA ALA A 120 -16.86 18.24 6.50
C ALA A 120 -16.89 18.22 8.04
N ALA A 121 -15.82 17.74 8.68
CA ALA A 121 -15.70 17.78 10.12
C ALA A 121 -15.72 19.22 10.68
N ALA A 122 -15.10 20.17 9.97
CA ALA A 122 -15.16 21.59 10.33
C ALA A 122 -16.57 22.17 10.17
N VAL A 123 -17.28 21.84 9.08
CA VAL A 123 -18.68 22.25 8.87
C VAL A 123 -19.59 21.72 9.97
N HIS A 124 -19.48 20.43 10.30
CA HIS A 124 -20.23 19.83 11.40
C HIS A 124 -19.91 20.49 12.74
N ARG A 125 -18.63 20.78 13.02
CA ARG A 125 -18.21 21.45 14.24
C ARG A 125 -18.79 22.85 14.36
N GLU A 126 -18.76 23.62 13.28
CA GLU A 126 -19.30 24.99 13.28
C GLU A 126 -20.80 24.97 13.54
N LEU A 127 -21.55 24.16 12.78
CA LEU A 127 -23.01 24.12 12.88
C LEU A 127 -23.52 23.52 14.21
N LEU A 128 -22.79 22.57 14.81
CA LEU A 128 -23.19 21.95 16.09
C LEU A 128 -22.74 22.75 17.32
N ARG A 129 -21.81 23.73 17.18
CA ARG A 129 -21.43 24.65 18.27
C ARG A 129 -22.34 25.88 18.35
N GLN A 130 -23.01 26.26 17.26
CA GLN A 130 -23.95 27.37 17.25
C GLN A 130 -25.27 26.92 17.90
N ASP A 131 -25.79 27.70 18.84
CA ASP A 131 -27.14 27.49 19.36
C ASP A 131 -28.15 27.62 18.22
N SER A 132 -29.17 26.75 18.19
CA SER A 132 -30.15 26.61 17.09
C SER A 132 -31.07 27.83 16.89
N THR A 133 -30.72 28.99 17.44
CA THR A 133 -31.51 30.23 17.46
C THR A 133 -31.15 31.18 16.31
N SER A 134 -30.24 30.81 15.41
CA SER A 134 -29.79 31.63 14.29
C SER A 134 -30.48 31.28 12.95
N ASN A 135 -30.30 32.14 11.95
CA ASN A 135 -30.74 31.98 10.55
C ASN A 135 -30.26 30.68 9.85
N ASP A 136 -29.56 29.77 10.55
CA ASP A 136 -28.95 28.54 10.04
C ASP A 136 -29.69 27.25 10.47
N GLU A 137 -30.92 27.33 10.99
CA GLU A 137 -31.68 26.16 11.47
C GLU A 137 -31.79 25.02 10.44
N THR A 138 -31.93 25.35 9.15
CA THR A 138 -31.94 24.35 8.07
C THR A 138 -30.59 23.63 7.94
N ASN A 139 -29.48 24.36 8.01
CA ASN A 139 -28.14 23.79 7.94
C ASN A 139 -27.82 22.94 9.17
N TYR A 140 -28.28 23.38 10.34
CA TYR A 140 -28.19 22.63 11.59
C TYR A 140 -28.93 21.27 11.50
N GLN A 141 -30.17 21.26 10.98
CA GLN A 141 -30.92 20.01 10.78
C GLN A 141 -30.22 19.06 9.80
N ILE A 142 -29.66 19.60 8.70
CA ILE A 142 -28.87 18.82 7.73
C ILE A 142 -27.63 18.20 8.39
N ALA A 143 -26.86 18.98 9.14
CA ALA A 143 -25.68 18.50 9.84
C ALA A 143 -26.02 17.41 10.87
N THR A 144 -27.07 17.60 11.65
CA THR A 144 -27.53 16.63 12.64
C THR A 144 -28.02 15.33 11.98
N ALA A 145 -28.83 15.43 10.92
CA ALA A 145 -29.33 14.26 10.17
C ALA A 145 -28.22 13.53 9.40
N SER A 146 -27.21 14.25 8.93
CA SER A 146 -26.02 13.67 8.31
C SER A 146 -25.22 12.88 9.36
N ALA A 147 -24.89 13.49 10.51
CA ALA A 147 -24.11 12.86 11.57
C ALA A 147 -24.78 11.59 12.13
N LYS A 148 -26.09 11.62 12.39
CA LYS A 148 -26.86 10.41 12.77
C LYS A 148 -26.81 9.31 11.70
N GLY A 149 -26.86 9.71 10.43
CA GLY A 149 -26.71 8.79 9.31
C GLY A 149 -25.33 8.14 9.24
N LEU A 150 -24.27 8.90 9.57
CA LEU A 150 -22.89 8.40 9.60
C LEU A 150 -22.69 7.34 10.68
N GLU A 151 -23.20 7.55 11.90
CA GLU A 151 -23.10 6.55 12.96
C GLU A 151 -23.77 5.23 12.55
N LYS A 152 -24.97 5.31 11.96
CA LYS A 152 -25.69 4.12 11.46
C LYS A 152 -24.90 3.39 10.37
N LEU A 153 -24.35 4.12 9.39
CA LEU A 153 -23.57 3.54 8.30
C LEU A 153 -22.24 2.95 8.79
N ALA A 154 -21.65 3.52 9.84
CA ALA A 154 -20.38 3.07 10.41
C ALA A 154 -20.51 1.88 11.37
N SER A 155 -21.72 1.51 11.78
CA SER A 155 -21.97 0.45 12.77
C SER A 155 -21.34 -0.91 12.41
N SER A 156 -21.26 -1.27 11.12
CA SER A 156 -20.63 -2.50 10.66
C SER A 156 -19.11 -2.39 10.43
N LEU A 157 -18.55 -1.18 10.47
CA LEU A 157 -17.14 -0.93 10.17
C LEU A 157 -16.18 -1.66 11.13
N PRO A 158 -16.39 -1.68 12.46
CA PRO A 158 -15.49 -2.40 13.37
C PRO A 158 -15.41 -3.90 13.07
N ALA A 159 -16.54 -4.52 12.72
CA ALA A 159 -16.58 -5.94 12.38
C ALA A 159 -15.84 -6.25 11.06
N ALA A 160 -16.04 -5.44 10.02
CA ALA A 160 -15.35 -5.58 8.74
C ALA A 160 -13.83 -5.39 8.89
N LEU A 161 -13.40 -4.40 9.67
CA LEU A 161 -11.98 -4.17 9.96
C LEU A 161 -11.36 -5.34 10.73
N LYS A 162 -12.08 -5.88 11.72
CA LYS A 162 -11.65 -7.06 12.47
C LYS A 162 -11.40 -8.26 11.55
N LEU A 163 -12.36 -8.57 10.68
CA LEU A 163 -12.25 -9.64 9.69
C LEU A 163 -11.03 -9.44 8.77
N ALA A 164 -10.86 -8.22 8.24
CA ALA A 164 -9.73 -7.89 7.37
C ALA A 164 -8.36 -8.00 8.08
N ALA A 165 -8.30 -7.72 9.38
CA ALA A 165 -7.09 -7.90 10.18
C ALA A 165 -6.79 -9.38 10.47
N GLU A 166 -7.81 -10.17 10.82
CA GLU A 166 -7.68 -11.62 11.05
C GLU A 166 -7.17 -12.35 9.81
N LYS A 167 -7.58 -11.90 8.61
CA LYS A 167 -7.11 -12.44 7.33
C LYS A 167 -5.75 -11.89 6.87
N GLY A 168 -5.18 -10.94 7.61
CA GLY A 168 -3.91 -10.30 7.25
C GLY A 168 -3.99 -9.49 5.95
N SER A 169 -5.17 -8.97 5.61
CA SER A 169 -5.42 -8.13 4.43
C SER A 169 -5.10 -6.65 4.68
N LEU A 170 -5.04 -6.23 5.94
CA LEU A 170 -4.71 -4.85 6.34
C LEU A 170 -3.19 -4.66 6.46
N ASP A 171 -2.55 -4.08 5.43
CA ASP A 171 -1.17 -3.58 5.53
C ASP A 171 -1.10 -2.28 6.35
N VAL A 172 0.11 -1.91 6.79
CA VAL A 172 0.34 -0.73 7.64
C VAL A 172 -0.18 0.55 6.98
N LEU A 173 0.01 0.70 5.67
CA LEU A 173 -0.43 1.88 4.92
C LEU A 173 -1.96 1.98 4.86
N THR A 174 -2.67 0.89 4.53
CA THR A 174 -4.14 0.87 4.54
C THR A 174 -4.68 1.15 5.93
N ARG A 175 -4.11 0.51 6.97
CA ARG A 175 -4.56 0.73 8.35
C ARG A 175 -4.40 2.18 8.78
N ASN A 176 -3.29 2.82 8.44
CA ASN A 176 -3.04 4.21 8.80
C ASN A 176 -4.01 5.16 8.07
N ALA A 177 -4.22 4.97 6.76
CA ALA A 177 -5.15 5.79 5.99
C ALA A 177 -6.61 5.62 6.47
N ILE A 178 -7.02 4.40 6.79
CA ILE A 178 -8.32 4.11 7.42
C ILE A 178 -8.42 4.83 8.77
N GLY A 179 -7.36 4.77 9.58
CA GLY A 179 -7.30 5.45 10.88
C GLY A 179 -7.49 6.94 10.77
N ASP A 180 -6.81 7.59 9.82
CA ASP A 180 -6.96 9.03 9.57
C ASP A 180 -8.42 9.40 9.22
N LYS A 181 -9.08 8.61 8.37
CA LYS A 181 -10.51 8.81 8.03
C LYS A 181 -11.40 8.58 9.25
N TYR A 182 -11.11 7.55 10.05
CA TYR A 182 -11.88 7.21 11.25
C TYR A 182 -11.78 8.30 12.32
N LEU A 183 -10.63 8.95 12.48
CA LEU A 183 -10.47 10.05 13.44
C LEU A 183 -11.37 11.25 13.10
N PHE A 184 -11.58 11.56 11.81
CA PHE A 184 -12.57 12.57 11.40
C PHE A 184 -14.00 12.13 11.70
N LEU A 185 -14.32 10.85 11.49
CA LEU A 185 -15.61 10.28 11.85
C LEU A 185 -15.85 10.38 13.37
N ASP A 186 -14.85 10.02 14.17
CA ASP A 186 -14.87 10.14 15.63
C ASP A 186 -15.15 11.58 16.07
N ALA A 187 -14.47 12.55 15.47
CA ALA A 187 -14.69 13.95 15.77
C ALA A 187 -16.15 14.38 15.51
N ILE A 188 -16.74 13.98 14.38
CA ILE A 188 -18.13 14.32 14.03
C ILE A 188 -19.12 13.64 14.98
N ILE A 189 -18.93 12.36 15.28
CA ILE A 189 -19.83 11.58 16.15
C ILE A 189 -19.73 12.08 17.60
N ASN A 190 -18.52 12.39 18.09
CA ASN A 190 -18.34 12.92 19.43
C ASN A 190 -19.05 14.27 19.60
N LEU A 191 -18.92 15.17 18.63
CA LEU A 191 -19.63 16.46 18.65
C LEU A 191 -21.15 16.28 18.67
N LEU A 192 -21.69 15.31 17.91
CA LEU A 192 -23.12 15.00 17.92
C LEU A 192 -23.59 14.55 19.31
N HIS A 193 -22.86 13.63 19.95
CA HIS A 193 -23.24 13.08 21.25
C HIS A 193 -23.04 14.05 22.40
N GLU A 194 -22.00 14.88 22.35
CA GLU A 194 -21.79 16.00 23.29
C GLU A 194 -22.98 16.95 23.22
N HIS A 195 -23.41 17.32 22.02
CA HIS A 195 -24.55 18.22 21.83
C HIS A 195 -25.89 17.58 22.23
N LEU A 196 -26.13 16.32 21.86
CA LEU A 196 -27.37 15.61 22.19
C LEU A 196 -27.41 15.09 23.64
N SER A 197 -26.32 15.23 24.41
CA SER A 197 -26.19 14.64 25.75
C SER A 197 -26.50 13.14 25.78
N THR A 198 -26.04 12.41 24.77
CA THR A 198 -26.26 10.96 24.63
C THR A 198 -24.95 10.19 24.62
N ASN A 199 -24.99 8.91 24.99
CA ASN A 199 -23.80 8.07 24.93
C ASN A 199 -23.57 7.56 23.51
N ARG A 200 -22.29 7.60 23.11
CA ARG A 200 -21.81 7.07 21.84
C ARG A 200 -21.94 5.54 21.78
N GLN A 201 -22.42 5.01 20.66
CA GLN A 201 -22.53 3.56 20.45
C GLN A 201 -21.32 2.98 19.70
N LEU A 202 -20.67 3.78 18.86
CA LEU A 202 -19.52 3.35 18.06
C LEU A 202 -18.21 3.38 18.90
N PRO A 203 -17.32 2.37 18.80
CA PRO A 203 -16.02 2.39 19.49
C PRO A 203 -15.05 3.45 18.90
N THR A 204 -14.10 3.97 19.69
CA THR A 204 -13.07 4.91 19.19
C THR A 204 -12.04 4.22 18.30
N TRP A 205 -11.38 5.00 17.43
CA TRP A 205 -10.25 4.49 16.65
C TRP A 205 -9.18 3.86 17.54
N GLU A 206 -8.86 4.47 18.68
CA GLU A 206 -7.86 3.95 19.63
C GLU A 206 -8.20 2.50 20.04
N SER A 207 -9.43 2.28 20.52
CA SER A 207 -9.91 0.95 20.90
C SER A 207 -9.88 -0.06 19.75
N ILE A 208 -10.25 0.37 18.54
CA ILE A 208 -10.19 -0.51 17.35
C ILE A 208 -8.73 -0.82 17.00
N SER A 209 -7.86 0.19 16.98
CA SER A 209 -6.48 0.08 16.49
C SER A 209 -5.62 -0.87 17.32
N GLU A 210 -5.82 -0.90 18.64
CA GLU A 210 -5.15 -1.84 19.54
C GLU A 210 -5.54 -3.28 19.21
N ASN A 211 -6.85 -3.54 19.10
CA ASN A 211 -7.38 -4.84 18.72
C ASN A 211 -6.89 -5.28 17.34
N LEU A 212 -6.86 -4.38 16.35
CA LEU A 212 -6.36 -4.69 15.01
C LEU A 212 -4.86 -4.98 15.01
N ARG A 213 -4.06 -4.31 15.85
CA ARG A 213 -2.61 -4.55 15.95
C ARG A 213 -2.31 -5.94 16.51
N GLU A 214 -3.06 -6.37 17.52
CA GLU A 214 -2.95 -7.72 18.08
C GLU A 214 -3.39 -8.80 17.08
N LEU A 215 -4.48 -8.58 16.36
CA LEU A 215 -4.96 -9.53 15.36
C LEU A 215 -4.02 -9.61 14.14
N SER A 216 -3.48 -8.48 13.71
CA SER A 216 -2.52 -8.42 12.61
C SER A 216 -1.20 -9.11 12.96
N SER A 217 -0.72 -9.00 14.20
CA SER A 217 0.49 -9.73 14.63
C SER A 217 0.24 -11.24 14.61
N LYS A 218 -0.89 -11.71 15.14
CA LYS A 218 -1.31 -13.12 15.07
C LYS A 218 -1.47 -13.63 13.64
N ALA A 219 -2.08 -12.83 12.76
CA ALA A 219 -2.25 -13.16 11.34
C ALA A 219 -0.92 -13.19 10.58
N SER A 220 0.03 -12.31 10.92
CA SER A 220 1.38 -12.32 10.31
C SER A 220 2.16 -13.59 10.69
N VAL A 221 2.01 -14.07 11.92
CA VAL A 221 2.60 -15.33 12.39
C VAL A 221 1.93 -16.53 11.69
N SER A 222 0.60 -16.55 11.58
CA SER A 222 -0.10 -17.64 10.89
C SER A 222 0.15 -17.64 9.37
N LYS A 223 0.32 -16.46 8.76
CA LYS A 223 0.68 -16.32 7.35
C LYS A 223 2.13 -16.75 7.09
N ALA A 224 3.05 -16.51 8.01
CA ALA A 224 4.41 -17.08 7.93
C ALA A 224 4.37 -18.62 7.98
N ILE A 225 3.52 -19.20 8.83
CA ILE A 225 3.35 -20.66 8.95
C ILE A 225 2.66 -21.27 7.72
N THR A 226 1.70 -20.57 7.10
CA THR A 226 0.96 -21.07 5.92
C THR A 226 1.65 -20.78 4.58
N THR A 227 2.50 -19.76 4.50
CA THR A 227 3.34 -19.49 3.30
C THR A 227 4.37 -20.61 3.07
N ASP A 228 4.72 -21.34 4.14
CA ASP A 228 5.52 -22.57 4.09
C ASP A 228 4.78 -23.78 3.48
N GLN A 229 3.50 -23.63 3.07
CA GLN A 229 2.71 -24.68 2.42
C GLN A 229 2.40 -24.43 0.94
N ASN A 230 2.76 -23.28 0.35
CA ASN A 230 2.54 -23.05 -1.07
C ASN A 230 3.55 -23.82 -1.93
N ILE A 231 3.04 -24.79 -2.69
CA ILE A 231 3.78 -25.76 -3.52
C ILE A 231 4.77 -25.10 -4.51
N GLY A 232 4.53 -23.85 -4.91
CA GLY A 232 5.44 -23.07 -5.75
C GLY A 232 6.70 -22.56 -5.04
N SER A 233 6.65 -22.28 -3.73
CA SER A 233 7.83 -21.81 -2.97
C SER A 233 8.76 -22.97 -2.61
N LYS A 234 8.22 -24.17 -2.36
CA LYS A 234 9.02 -25.37 -2.07
C LYS A 234 9.87 -25.80 -3.26
N ALA A 235 9.30 -25.83 -4.48
CA ALA A 235 10.07 -26.20 -5.67
C ALA A 235 11.21 -25.22 -5.95
N PHE A 236 10.94 -23.91 -5.85
CA PHE A 236 11.96 -22.87 -6.04
C PHE A 236 13.03 -22.87 -4.93
N SER A 237 12.63 -23.06 -3.67
CA SER A 237 13.54 -23.23 -2.54
C SER A 237 14.41 -24.48 -2.69
N ILE A 238 13.84 -25.61 -3.11
CA ILE A 238 14.59 -26.85 -3.40
C ILE A 238 15.60 -26.62 -4.53
N ILE A 239 15.20 -25.94 -5.62
CA ILE A 239 16.11 -25.64 -6.74
C ILE A 239 17.26 -24.73 -6.29
N LEU A 240 16.98 -23.72 -5.46
CA LEU A 240 18.01 -22.82 -4.93
C LEU A 240 18.97 -23.51 -3.96
N TRP A 241 18.44 -24.31 -3.03
CA TRP A 241 19.26 -25.13 -2.14
C TRP A 241 20.07 -26.13 -2.93
N ALA A 242 19.48 -26.82 -3.91
CA ALA A 242 20.21 -27.74 -4.79
C ALA A 242 21.32 -27.01 -5.58
N THR A 243 21.05 -25.81 -6.11
CA THR A 243 22.04 -25.01 -6.83
C THR A 243 23.19 -24.59 -5.91
N PHE A 244 22.89 -24.16 -4.68
CA PHE A 244 23.90 -23.84 -3.68
C PHE A 244 24.73 -25.07 -3.28
N PHE A 245 24.09 -26.19 -2.98
CA PHE A 245 24.75 -27.45 -2.64
C PHE A 245 25.63 -27.96 -3.78
N ILE A 246 25.13 -27.99 -5.02
CA ILE A 246 25.92 -28.36 -6.20
C ILE A 246 27.11 -27.41 -6.37
N THR A 247 26.90 -26.10 -6.26
CA THR A 247 27.98 -25.12 -6.40
C THR A 247 29.06 -25.31 -5.35
N VAL A 248 28.71 -25.54 -4.08
CA VAL A 248 29.70 -25.70 -3.00
C VAL A 248 30.34 -27.09 -3.01
N PHE A 249 29.54 -28.14 -3.10
CA PHE A 249 30.01 -29.53 -2.99
C PHE A 249 30.59 -30.11 -4.28
N CYS A 250 30.26 -29.59 -5.46
CA CYS A 250 30.97 -29.98 -6.68
C CYS A 250 32.24 -29.16 -6.88
N SER A 251 32.26 -27.89 -6.47
CA SER A 251 33.46 -27.05 -6.59
C SER A 251 34.60 -27.54 -5.72
N GLY A 252 34.36 -27.89 -4.45
CA GLY A 252 35.41 -28.31 -3.52
C GLY A 252 36.23 -29.52 -4.01
N PRO A 253 35.60 -30.67 -4.32
CA PRO A 253 36.28 -31.85 -4.86
C PRO A 253 36.96 -31.58 -6.22
N MET A 254 36.34 -30.79 -7.10
CA MET A 254 36.97 -30.39 -8.38
C MET A 254 38.23 -29.55 -8.14
N LEU A 255 38.22 -28.68 -7.13
CA LEU A 255 39.38 -27.87 -6.75
C LEU A 255 40.50 -28.71 -6.12
N ALA A 256 40.13 -29.72 -5.32
CA ALA A 256 41.07 -30.68 -4.75
C ALA A 256 41.67 -31.61 -5.82
N TYR A 257 40.89 -31.99 -6.83
CA TYR A 257 41.38 -32.74 -7.98
C TYR A 257 42.30 -31.86 -8.83
N ALA A 258 41.89 -30.63 -9.12
CA ALA A 258 42.71 -29.65 -9.83
C ALA A 258 44.04 -29.37 -9.09
N TRP A 259 44.05 -29.37 -7.75
CA TRP A 259 45.28 -29.23 -6.97
C TRP A 259 46.30 -30.37 -7.23
N ASN A 260 45.82 -31.60 -7.41
CA ASN A 260 46.68 -32.75 -7.62
C ASN A 260 47.21 -32.85 -9.06
N PHE A 261 46.52 -32.26 -10.04
CA PHE A 261 46.85 -32.40 -11.47
C PHE A 261 47.24 -31.09 -12.17
N SER A 262 47.11 -29.93 -11.53
CA SER A 262 47.48 -28.64 -12.11
C SER A 262 48.98 -28.41 -12.05
N ASP A 263 49.58 -28.11 -13.20
CA ASP A 263 50.89 -27.48 -13.25
C ASP A 263 50.81 -26.12 -12.53
N ARG A 264 51.72 -25.89 -11.59
CA ARG A 264 51.73 -24.70 -10.72
C ARG A 264 52.29 -23.45 -11.41
N LYS A 265 52.26 -23.44 -12.75
CA LYS A 265 52.83 -22.36 -13.56
C LYS A 265 51.79 -21.26 -13.76
N PRO A 266 52.24 -20.00 -13.84
CA PRO A 266 51.38 -18.90 -14.31
C PRO A 266 50.96 -19.15 -15.76
N GLY A 267 49.75 -18.74 -16.12
CA GLY A 267 49.26 -18.77 -17.50
C GLY A 267 49.70 -17.56 -18.30
N LEU A 268 49.71 -17.67 -19.63
CA LEU A 268 49.95 -16.53 -20.51
C LEU A 268 48.64 -15.82 -20.87
N TRP A 269 48.74 -14.50 -21.03
CA TRP A 269 47.65 -13.59 -21.44
C TRP A 269 47.13 -13.86 -22.86
N ALA A 270 47.91 -14.58 -23.67
CA ALA A 270 47.58 -14.95 -25.04
C ALA A 270 46.89 -16.33 -25.13
N GLU A 271 46.65 -16.99 -24.01
CA GLU A 271 45.93 -18.27 -23.97
C GLU A 271 44.42 -18.06 -24.06
N GLU A 272 43.73 -18.96 -24.74
CA GLU A 272 42.27 -18.93 -24.89
C GLU A 272 41.57 -18.96 -23.51
N ASP A 273 42.10 -19.75 -22.58
CA ASP A 273 41.64 -19.88 -21.20
C ASP A 273 41.59 -18.53 -20.46
N PHE A 274 42.51 -17.60 -20.76
CA PHE A 274 42.52 -16.27 -20.14
C PHE A 274 41.32 -15.43 -20.59
N PHE A 275 40.94 -15.50 -21.86
CA PHE A 275 39.78 -14.77 -22.37
C PHE A 275 38.45 -15.35 -21.88
N PHE A 276 38.36 -16.69 -21.75
CA PHE A 276 37.20 -17.33 -21.12
C PHE A 276 37.08 -16.97 -19.64
N LEU A 277 38.20 -16.91 -18.91
CA LEU A 277 38.24 -16.44 -17.54
C LEU A 277 37.76 -14.99 -17.42
N LEU A 278 38.25 -14.10 -18.29
CA LEU A 278 37.88 -12.70 -18.31
C LEU A 278 36.38 -12.52 -18.59
N GLN A 279 35.84 -13.26 -19.57
CA GLN A 279 34.42 -13.27 -19.87
C GLN A 279 33.59 -13.74 -18.67
N GLY A 280 34.02 -14.82 -18.00
CA GLY A 280 33.39 -15.32 -16.78
C GLY A 280 33.38 -14.28 -15.66
N CYS A 281 34.49 -13.59 -15.45
CA CYS A 281 34.61 -12.52 -14.46
C CYS A 281 33.67 -11.35 -14.76
N ILE A 282 33.56 -10.94 -16.03
CA ILE A 282 32.63 -9.87 -16.45
C ILE A 282 31.18 -10.27 -16.14
N LEU A 283 30.76 -11.47 -16.54
CA LEU A 283 29.41 -11.98 -16.28
C LEU A 283 29.11 -12.07 -14.78
N GLN A 284 30.10 -12.50 -14.00
CA GLN A 284 30.01 -12.61 -12.54
C GLN A 284 29.82 -11.24 -11.88
N VAL A 285 30.57 -10.22 -12.29
CA VAL A 285 30.39 -8.84 -11.79
C VAL A 285 28.99 -8.33 -12.12
N PHE A 286 28.50 -8.53 -13.35
CA PHE A 286 27.13 -8.14 -13.72
C PHE A 286 26.08 -8.84 -12.84
N SER A 287 26.24 -10.13 -12.60
CA SER A 287 25.30 -10.91 -11.77
C SER A 287 25.32 -10.46 -10.30
N LEU A 288 26.49 -10.11 -9.76
CA LEU A 288 26.63 -9.52 -8.43
C LEU A 288 25.95 -8.14 -8.34
N CYS A 289 26.07 -7.30 -9.37
CA CYS A 289 25.38 -6.01 -9.43
C CYS A 289 23.85 -6.16 -9.43
N VAL A 290 23.31 -7.08 -10.23
CA VAL A 290 21.86 -7.37 -10.27
C VAL A 290 21.36 -7.87 -8.90
N SER A 291 22.14 -8.75 -8.26
CA SER A 291 21.82 -9.29 -6.94
C SER A 291 21.82 -8.17 -5.88
N ALA A 292 22.85 -7.32 -5.88
CA ALA A 292 22.97 -6.19 -4.95
C ALA A 292 21.82 -5.17 -5.12
N LEU A 293 21.48 -4.81 -6.37
CA LEU A 293 20.37 -3.89 -6.67
C LEU A 293 19.02 -4.45 -6.19
N SER A 294 18.83 -5.76 -6.32
CA SER A 294 17.62 -6.43 -5.84
C SER A 294 17.51 -6.37 -4.31
N LEU A 295 18.62 -6.56 -3.59
CA LEU A 295 18.68 -6.44 -2.13
C LEU A 295 18.49 -5.00 -1.64
N MET A 296 19.04 -4.00 -2.36
CA MET A 296 18.84 -2.59 -2.04
C MET A 296 17.37 -2.18 -2.07
N ARG A 297 16.58 -2.75 -3.00
CA ARG A 297 15.16 -2.43 -3.14
C ARG A 297 14.29 -3.07 -2.06
N GLY A 298 14.72 -4.21 -1.49
CA GLY A 298 13.95 -5.00 -0.53
C GLY A 298 13.79 -4.38 0.86
N ARG A 299 14.67 -3.47 1.32
CA ARG A 299 14.69 -2.84 2.67
C ARG A 299 14.56 -3.78 3.90
N THR A 300 14.52 -5.10 3.72
CA THR A 300 14.35 -6.11 4.77
C THR A 300 15.66 -6.61 5.35
N VAL A 301 16.76 -6.54 4.60
CA VAL A 301 18.09 -7.04 5.01
C VAL A 301 19.00 -5.88 5.43
N PRO A 302 19.73 -5.96 6.57
CA PRO A 302 20.70 -4.95 6.98
C PRO A 302 21.73 -4.69 5.90
N VAL A 303 22.03 -3.42 5.60
CA VAL A 303 22.94 -3.02 4.51
C VAL A 303 24.31 -3.69 4.63
N ALA A 304 24.86 -3.78 5.85
CA ALA A 304 26.15 -4.42 6.09
C ALA A 304 26.16 -5.93 5.76
N ALA A 305 25.02 -6.62 5.91
CA ALA A 305 24.94 -8.07 5.76
C ALA A 305 25.05 -8.52 4.30
N TRP A 306 24.69 -7.68 3.32
CA TRP A 306 24.83 -8.00 1.89
C TRP A 306 25.93 -7.19 1.19
N LEU A 307 26.26 -5.98 1.68
CA LEU A 307 27.28 -5.14 1.05
C LEU A 307 28.69 -5.71 1.24
N LEU A 308 29.02 -6.21 2.45
CA LEU A 308 30.34 -6.77 2.74
C LEU A 308 30.65 -8.03 1.91
N PRO A 309 29.75 -9.05 1.84
CA PRO A 309 30.00 -10.21 0.99
C PRO A 309 30.04 -9.85 -0.49
N SER A 310 29.18 -8.94 -0.96
CA SER A 310 29.18 -8.50 -2.36
C SER A 310 30.49 -7.81 -2.74
N GLY A 311 30.96 -6.88 -1.90
CA GLY A 311 32.24 -6.20 -2.10
C GLY A 311 33.42 -7.17 -2.12
N PHE A 312 33.42 -8.13 -1.21
CA PHE A 312 34.44 -9.19 -1.17
C PHE A 312 34.43 -10.05 -2.46
N ALA A 313 33.25 -10.48 -2.93
CA ALA A 313 33.13 -11.26 -4.16
C ALA A 313 33.59 -10.49 -5.40
N VAL A 314 33.28 -9.19 -5.49
CA VAL A 314 33.75 -8.32 -6.59
C VAL A 314 35.28 -8.21 -6.60
N VAL A 315 35.89 -7.98 -5.44
CA VAL A 315 37.35 -7.90 -5.33
C VAL A 315 38.00 -9.21 -5.77
N LEU A 316 37.49 -10.36 -5.30
CA LEU A 316 37.99 -11.67 -5.73
C LEU A 316 37.85 -11.86 -7.25
N THR A 317 36.69 -11.52 -7.81
CA THR A 317 36.43 -11.65 -9.27
C THR A 317 37.39 -10.78 -10.10
N ILE A 318 37.66 -9.55 -9.66
CA ILE A 318 38.60 -8.64 -10.35
C ILE A 318 40.05 -9.12 -10.20
N CYS A 319 40.42 -9.66 -9.04
CA CYS A 319 41.78 -10.13 -8.79
C CYS A 319 42.10 -11.45 -9.52
N SER A 320 41.10 -12.26 -9.87
CA SER A 320 41.33 -13.58 -10.49
C SER A 320 42.18 -13.53 -11.77
N PRO A 321 41.91 -12.67 -12.77
CA PRO A 321 42.78 -12.53 -13.94
C PRO A 321 44.23 -12.19 -13.59
N PHE A 322 44.47 -11.39 -12.53
CA PHE A 322 45.82 -11.11 -12.05
C PHE A 322 46.49 -12.35 -11.45
N PHE A 323 45.75 -13.13 -10.64
CA PHE A 323 46.26 -14.39 -10.09
C PHE A 323 46.63 -15.39 -11.21
N TYR A 324 45.88 -15.40 -12.31
CA TYR A 324 46.11 -16.28 -13.46
C TYR A 324 47.46 -16.03 -14.11
N CYS A 325 47.80 -14.75 -14.34
CA CYS A 325 49.00 -14.34 -15.07
C CYS A 325 50.26 -14.25 -14.21
N PHE A 326 50.14 -13.93 -12.92
CA PHE A 326 51.30 -13.62 -12.07
C PHE A 326 51.62 -14.66 -11.01
N ILE A 327 50.67 -15.52 -10.64
CA ILE A 327 50.83 -16.44 -9.51
C ILE A 327 50.70 -17.88 -9.99
N SER A 328 49.49 -18.30 -10.35
CA SER A 328 49.20 -19.65 -10.82
C SER A 328 47.76 -19.72 -11.31
N LYS A 329 47.55 -20.53 -12.35
CA LYS A 329 46.21 -20.88 -12.84
C LYS A 329 45.31 -21.41 -11.71
N TRP A 330 45.88 -22.18 -10.78
CA TRP A 330 45.14 -22.74 -9.65
C TRP A 330 44.58 -21.66 -8.70
N TRP A 331 45.40 -20.68 -8.34
CA TRP A 331 44.98 -19.60 -7.43
C TRP A 331 43.89 -18.73 -8.05
N SER A 332 43.97 -18.50 -9.37
CA SER A 332 42.89 -17.84 -10.09
C SER A 332 41.57 -18.60 -9.99
N SER A 333 41.57 -19.90 -10.31
CA SER A 333 40.36 -20.73 -10.23
C SER A 333 39.80 -20.83 -8.81
N PHE A 334 40.66 -20.88 -7.79
CA PHE A 334 40.25 -20.84 -6.40
C PHE A 334 39.48 -19.56 -6.05
N VAL A 335 40.05 -18.41 -6.41
CA VAL A 335 39.47 -17.09 -6.12
C VAL A 335 38.12 -16.89 -6.82
N VAL A 336 37.98 -17.34 -8.08
CA VAL A 336 36.70 -17.32 -8.81
C VAL A 336 35.65 -18.19 -8.16
N SER A 337 36.03 -19.41 -7.76
CA SER A 337 35.11 -20.35 -7.10
C SER A 337 34.60 -19.79 -5.76
N MET A 338 35.47 -19.09 -5.02
CA MET A 338 35.09 -18.41 -3.79
C MET A 338 34.12 -17.25 -4.04
N ALA A 339 34.39 -16.42 -5.04
CA ALA A 339 33.47 -15.35 -5.44
C ALA A 339 32.10 -15.90 -5.87
N ALA A 340 32.07 -17.02 -6.58
CA ALA A 340 30.84 -17.66 -7.04
C ALA A 340 30.03 -18.25 -5.87
N SER A 341 30.71 -18.80 -4.87
CA SER A 341 30.07 -19.31 -3.65
C SER A 341 29.41 -18.19 -2.84
N VAL A 342 30.08 -17.04 -2.72
CA VAL A 342 29.50 -15.85 -2.06
C VAL A 342 28.31 -15.31 -2.85
N GLN A 343 28.38 -15.29 -4.18
CA GLN A 343 27.24 -14.91 -5.02
C GLN A 343 26.05 -15.86 -4.85
N ALA A 344 26.28 -17.18 -4.83
CA ALA A 344 25.23 -18.17 -4.60
C ALA A 344 24.55 -17.96 -3.24
N PHE A 345 25.33 -17.62 -2.20
CA PHE A 345 24.80 -17.25 -0.88
C PHE A 345 23.92 -15.99 -0.94
N LEU A 346 24.35 -14.94 -1.66
CA LEU A 346 23.56 -13.72 -1.82
C LEU A 346 22.23 -13.97 -2.56
N VAL A 347 22.25 -14.80 -3.60
CA VAL A 347 21.03 -15.19 -4.32
C VAL A 347 20.09 -15.99 -3.42
N LEU A 348 20.62 -16.87 -2.56
CA LEU A 348 19.83 -17.58 -1.56
C LEU A 348 19.20 -16.61 -0.55
N GLN A 349 19.93 -15.60 -0.08
CA GLN A 349 19.37 -14.57 0.78
C GLN A 349 18.25 -13.80 0.09
N ILE A 350 18.44 -13.37 -1.16
CA ILE A 350 17.40 -12.68 -1.96
C ILE A 350 16.12 -13.51 -2.00
N ALA A 351 16.24 -14.82 -2.24
CA ALA A 351 15.10 -15.70 -2.29
C ALA A 351 14.41 -15.88 -0.93
N LEU A 352 15.18 -16.04 0.15
CA LEU A 352 14.64 -16.22 1.50
C LEU A 352 13.97 -14.96 2.05
N TYR A 353 14.41 -13.76 1.64
CA TYR A 353 13.86 -12.49 2.13
C TYR A 353 12.79 -11.86 1.23
N ASN A 354 12.67 -12.29 -0.02
CA ASN A 354 11.60 -11.87 -0.94
C ASN A 354 10.45 -12.89 -1.08
N MET A 355 10.56 -14.05 -0.42
CA MET A 355 9.45 -14.97 -0.13
C MET A 355 8.78 -14.59 1.18
#